data_AF-G1DGA3-F1
#
_entry.id   AF-G1DGA3-F1
#
_cell.length_a   1.000
_cell.length_b   1.000
_cell.length_c   1.000
_cell.angle_alpha   90.00
_cell.angle_beta   90.00
_cell.angle_gamma   90.00
#
_symmetry.space_group_name_H-M   'P 1'
#
loop_
_entity.id
_entity.type
_entity.pdbx_description
1 polymer ?
#
loop_
_entity_poly.entity_id
_entity_poly.type
_entity_poly.pdbx_seq_one_letter_code
_entity_poly.pdbx_strand_id
1 'polypeptide(L)'
;MAELTALESLIEMGFPKGRAEKALAPTGNQGIEAAMDWLMEHEDDPDEGEPLATPPGHVLGREPTPSEQGPGSAVGEGKPVLTEEERQEQTKRMLELVAQKQREREEREEREALERERQGGRQGRELSAARQRLQEDEMRRAAEERKREKAGELEARQRVRGKIERDKVERAKKYGGDVGSQPSPPATETGPVPSSPSREPPAKREYDQCRVQVRQPDGTSLTQTFRAREQPAAGRLYVELHPGEALGGGQDPVQLISGFPQRAFSEADMERPLQELGLVPSAVLLVAEKCPG
;
A
#
# COMPACT_ATOMS: atom_id res chain seq x y z
N MET A 1 -21.34 9.24 27.63
CA MET A 1 -22.33 8.83 26.61
C MET A 1 -23.67 8.95 27.29
N ALA A 2 -24.46 9.97 26.95
CA ALA A 2 -25.83 10.04 27.44
C ALA A 2 -26.62 9.04 26.60
N GLU A 3 -27.17 8.00 27.22
CA GLU A 3 -28.09 7.07 26.56
C GLU A 3 -29.31 7.88 26.11
N LEU A 4 -29.48 8.05 24.80
CA LEU A 4 -30.71 8.64 24.27
C LEU A 4 -31.87 7.74 24.67
N THR A 5 -32.91 8.36 25.23
CA THR A 5 -34.11 7.61 25.59
C THR A 5 -34.79 7.10 24.33
N ALA A 6 -35.50 5.96 24.41
CA ALA A 6 -36.22 5.40 23.27
C ALA A 6 -37.19 6.42 22.64
N LEU A 7 -37.72 7.35 23.45
CA LEU A 7 -38.54 8.47 23.00
C LEU A 7 -37.77 9.45 22.10
N GLU A 8 -36.57 9.84 22.50
CA GLU A 8 -35.75 10.79 21.73
C GLU A 8 -35.31 10.20 20.40
N SER A 9 -34.95 8.91 20.36
CA SER A 9 -34.61 8.23 19.10
C SER A 9 -35.80 8.08 18.16
N LEU A 10 -37.02 7.85 18.66
CA LEU A 10 -38.23 7.83 17.82
C LEU A 10 -38.55 9.21 17.25
N ILE A 11 -38.34 10.27 18.04
CA ILE A 11 -38.49 11.66 17.58
C ILE A 11 -37.43 11.98 16.51
N GLU A 12 -36.19 11.52 16.69
CA GLU A 12 -35.10 11.70 15.74
C GLU A 12 -35.34 10.94 14.42
N MET A 13 -36.02 9.78 14.48
CA MET A 13 -36.50 9.06 13.30
C MET A 13 -37.71 9.69 12.60
N GLY A 14 -38.26 10.78 13.15
CA GLY A 14 -39.35 11.55 12.54
C GLY A 14 -40.75 11.17 13.00
N PHE A 15 -40.89 10.35 14.05
CA PHE A 15 -42.20 10.11 14.65
C PHE A 15 -42.61 11.28 15.55
N PRO A 16 -43.85 11.78 15.45
CA PRO A 16 -44.31 12.87 16.29
C PRO A 16 -44.31 12.45 17.77
N LYS A 17 -43.88 13.35 18.65
CA LYS A 17 -43.67 13.07 20.07
C LYS A 17 -44.88 12.41 20.74
N GLY A 18 -46.09 12.90 20.48
CA GLY A 18 -47.32 12.33 21.06
C GLY A 18 -47.55 10.86 20.67
N ARG A 19 -47.15 10.48 19.46
CA ARG A 19 -47.24 9.11 18.94
C ARG A 19 -46.16 8.21 19.51
N ALA A 20 -44.93 8.72 19.63
CA ALA A 20 -43.83 8.01 20.26
C ALA A 20 -44.08 7.76 21.77
N GLU A 21 -44.66 8.72 22.49
CA GLU A 21 -45.07 8.54 23.90
C GLU A 21 -46.19 7.51 24.04
N LYS A 22 -47.17 7.51 23.13
CA LYS A 22 -48.28 6.54 23.12
C LYS A 22 -47.79 5.11 22.84
N ALA A 23 -46.75 4.94 22.02
CA ALA A 23 -46.13 3.64 21.76
C ALA A 23 -45.26 3.11 22.91
N LEU A 24 -44.69 4.01 23.70
CA LEU A 24 -43.84 3.64 24.85
C LEU A 24 -44.65 3.25 26.09
N ALA A 25 -45.90 3.71 26.20
CA ALA A 25 -46.80 3.35 27.30
C ALA A 25 -47.17 1.84 27.37
N PRO A 26 -47.60 1.18 26.27
CA PRO A 26 -47.92 -0.25 26.28
C PRO A 26 -46.68 -1.14 26.26
N THR A 27 -45.57 -0.65 25.69
CA THR A 27 -44.30 -1.39 25.59
C THR A 27 -43.42 -1.23 26.83
N GLY A 28 -43.83 -0.39 27.80
CA GLY A 28 -43.14 -0.25 29.09
C GLY A 28 -41.71 0.29 28.99
N ASN A 29 -41.40 1.09 27.95
CA ASN A 29 -40.04 1.57 27.65
C ASN A 29 -39.00 0.45 27.44
N GLN A 30 -39.40 -0.70 26.89
CA GLN A 30 -38.49 -1.83 26.64
C GLN A 30 -37.47 -1.61 25.50
N GLY A 31 -37.55 -0.49 24.79
CA GLY A 31 -36.61 -0.11 23.74
C GLY A 31 -37.30 0.45 22.50
N ILE A 32 -36.50 0.95 21.56
CA ILE A 32 -36.98 1.59 20.33
C ILE A 32 -37.70 0.59 19.43
N GLU A 33 -37.19 -0.65 19.32
CA GLU A 33 -37.76 -1.70 18.46
C GLU A 33 -39.17 -2.09 18.90
N ALA A 34 -39.41 -2.28 20.21
CA ALA A 34 -40.73 -2.62 20.73
C ALA A 34 -41.75 -1.48 20.50
N ALA A 35 -41.31 -0.23 20.67
CA ALA A 35 -42.14 0.92 20.38
C ALA A 35 -42.44 1.06 18.88
N MET A 36 -41.49 0.73 18.01
CA MET A 36 -41.67 0.77 16.56
C MET A 36 -42.63 -0.31 16.06
N ASP A 37 -42.59 -1.51 16.66
CA ASP A 37 -43.55 -2.59 16.38
C ASP A 37 -44.98 -2.19 16.74
N TRP A 38 -45.17 -1.58 17.92
CA TRP A 38 -46.48 -1.05 18.32
C TRP A 38 -46.97 0.08 17.40
N LEU A 39 -46.06 0.96 16.94
CA LEU A 39 -46.36 2.04 16.00
C LEU A 39 -46.82 1.55 14.63
N MET A 40 -46.27 0.43 14.16
CA MET A 40 -46.69 -0.22 12.92
C MET A 40 -48.05 -0.91 13.11
N GLU A 41 -48.27 -1.59 14.23
CA GLU A 41 -49.55 -2.29 14.47
C GLU A 41 -50.72 -1.33 14.73
N HIS A 42 -50.43 -0.09 15.12
CA HIS A 42 -51.39 0.99 15.36
C HIS A 42 -51.19 2.11 14.32
N GLU A 43 -50.85 1.73 13.07
CA GLU A 43 -50.53 2.69 12.01
C GLU A 43 -51.71 3.58 11.59
N ASP A 44 -52.93 3.03 11.71
CA ASP A 44 -54.21 3.51 11.20
C ASP A 44 -55.13 4.16 12.26
N ASP A 45 -54.66 4.55 13.45
CA ASP A 45 -55.49 5.25 14.45
C ASP A 45 -55.48 6.77 14.18
N PRO A 46 -56.56 7.36 13.62
CA PRO A 46 -56.62 8.76 13.23
C PRO A 46 -56.98 9.67 14.43
N ASP A 47 -56.13 9.69 15.45
CA ASP A 47 -56.31 10.56 16.63
C ASP A 47 -55.06 11.46 16.83
N GLU A 48 -55.14 12.61 16.14
CA GLU A 48 -54.62 13.95 16.47
C GLU A 48 -53.10 14.28 16.31
N GLY A 49 -52.82 15.12 15.31
CA GLY A 49 -51.55 15.85 15.15
C GLY A 49 -51.38 16.57 13.80
N GLU A 50 -52.40 17.32 13.37
CA GLU A 50 -52.51 18.10 12.11
C GLU A 50 -51.30 19.06 11.83
N PRO A 51 -50.94 19.32 10.54
CA PRO A 51 -49.59 19.71 10.12
C PRO A 51 -49.40 21.24 10.00
N LEU A 52 -48.17 21.75 10.20
CA LEU A 52 -47.81 23.12 9.83
C LEU A 52 -46.89 23.15 8.59
N ALA A 53 -47.37 23.88 7.60
CA ALA A 53 -46.86 24.01 6.25
C ALA A 53 -45.51 24.74 6.15
N THR A 54 -44.68 24.28 5.21
CA THR A 54 -43.62 25.06 4.56
C THR A 54 -44.08 25.45 3.14
N PRO A 55 -44.14 26.73 2.73
CA PRO A 55 -44.36 27.13 1.34
C PRO A 55 -43.04 27.56 0.65
N PRO A 56 -43.00 27.84 -0.68
CA PRO A 56 -43.89 27.43 -1.78
C PRO A 56 -43.16 26.93 -3.05
N GLY A 57 -43.86 26.22 -3.95
CA GLY A 57 -43.46 26.16 -5.36
C GLY A 57 -44.19 25.14 -6.26
N HIS A 58 -45.16 25.64 -7.06
CA HIS A 58 -45.60 25.14 -8.39
C HIS A 58 -46.39 23.79 -8.44
N VAL A 59 -47.53 23.57 -9.13
CA VAL A 59 -48.47 24.34 -9.97
C VAL A 59 -49.71 23.46 -10.24
N LEU A 60 -50.83 24.14 -10.51
CA LEU A 60 -51.91 23.81 -11.46
C LEU A 60 -52.83 22.61 -11.18
N GLY A 61 -54.09 22.95 -10.86
CA GLY A 61 -55.23 22.28 -11.48
C GLY A 61 -56.51 22.18 -10.64
N ARG A 62 -57.46 23.06 -10.98
CA ARG A 62 -58.93 22.84 -10.93
C ARG A 62 -59.68 23.15 -9.62
N GLU A 63 -60.31 24.32 -9.63
CA GLU A 63 -61.44 24.72 -8.78
C GLU A 63 -62.76 23.99 -9.18
N PRO A 64 -63.94 24.35 -8.62
CA PRO A 64 -64.38 24.25 -7.21
C PRO A 64 -65.75 23.52 -7.15
N THR A 65 -66.28 23.20 -5.96
CA THR A 65 -67.73 23.36 -5.73
C THR A 65 -68.05 23.63 -4.25
N PRO A 66 -69.00 24.55 -3.95
CA PRO A 66 -69.27 25.08 -2.62
C PRO A 66 -70.58 24.55 -1.99
N SER A 67 -70.64 24.51 -0.66
CA SER A 67 -71.84 24.53 0.23
C SER A 67 -71.31 24.28 1.65
N GLU A 68 -71.74 24.90 2.73
CA GLU A 68 -72.83 25.81 3.08
C GLU A 68 -72.47 26.43 4.45
N GLN A 69 -72.83 27.71 4.66
CA GLN A 69 -73.46 28.28 5.88
C GLN A 69 -72.87 27.87 7.26
N GLY A 70 -72.11 28.71 8.00
CA GLY A 70 -72.56 29.80 8.89
C GLY A 70 -73.02 29.30 10.28
N PRO A 71 -73.03 30.07 11.41
CA PRO A 71 -72.59 31.45 11.68
C PRO A 71 -71.73 31.60 12.98
N GLY A 72 -71.26 32.83 13.29
CA GLY A 72 -70.32 33.12 14.39
C GLY A 72 -70.91 33.46 15.77
N SER A 73 -70.01 33.72 16.74
CA SER A 73 -70.19 34.53 17.97
C SER A 73 -68.80 34.63 18.65
N ALA A 74 -68.19 35.82 18.77
CA ALA A 74 -68.36 36.82 19.83
C ALA A 74 -67.70 36.45 21.18
N VAL A 75 -66.56 37.13 21.44
CA VAL A 75 -66.02 37.70 22.70
C VAL A 75 -66.42 37.09 24.05
N GLY A 76 -65.42 36.80 24.90
CA GLY A 76 -65.59 36.66 26.36
C GLY A 76 -64.26 36.51 27.12
N GLU A 77 -63.89 37.54 27.89
CA GLU A 77 -62.70 37.66 28.74
C GLU A 77 -62.71 36.80 30.03
N GLY A 78 -61.52 36.58 30.63
CA GLY A 78 -61.33 36.73 32.08
C GLY A 78 -60.62 35.62 32.88
N LYS A 79 -59.29 35.76 33.09
CA LYS A 79 -58.53 35.34 34.31
C LYS A 79 -57.12 35.98 34.32
N PRO A 80 -56.49 36.22 35.49
CA PRO A 80 -55.73 37.43 35.81
C PRO A 80 -54.41 37.56 35.05
N VAL A 81 -54.17 38.77 34.58
CA VAL A 81 -52.99 39.20 33.82
C VAL A 81 -51.79 39.28 34.77
N LEU A 82 -50.88 38.29 34.69
CA LEU A 82 -49.48 38.50 35.03
C LEU A 82 -49.00 39.68 34.18
N THR A 83 -48.49 40.73 34.82
CA THR A 83 -48.06 41.98 34.18
C THR A 83 -47.21 41.66 32.95
N GLU A 84 -47.54 42.26 31.81
CA GLU A 84 -46.94 41.97 30.50
C GLU A 84 -45.41 42.10 30.52
N GLU A 85 -44.92 43.00 31.37
CA GLU A 85 -43.51 43.25 31.64
C GLU A 85 -42.81 42.05 32.31
N GLU A 86 -43.41 41.41 33.32
CA GLU A 86 -42.81 40.25 33.99
C GLU A 86 -42.78 39.01 33.10
N ARG A 87 -43.78 38.83 32.24
CA ARG A 87 -43.76 37.77 31.21
C ARG A 87 -42.68 38.01 30.17
N GLN A 88 -42.45 39.27 29.77
CA GLN A 88 -41.36 39.63 28.88
C GLN A 88 -39.99 39.39 29.53
N GLU A 89 -39.80 39.72 30.81
CA GLU A 89 -38.58 39.42 31.54
C GLU A 89 -38.34 37.92 31.71
N GLN A 90 -39.38 37.15 32.07
CA GLN A 90 -39.27 35.70 32.24
C GLN A 90 -38.95 35.00 30.91
N THR A 91 -39.53 35.50 29.80
CA THR A 91 -39.22 35.04 28.44
C THR A 91 -37.79 35.41 28.04
N LYS A 92 -37.34 36.63 28.36
CA LYS A 92 -35.97 37.10 28.07
C LYS A 92 -34.93 36.29 28.85
N ARG A 93 -35.15 36.01 30.14
CA ARG A 93 -34.29 35.14 30.95
C ARG A 93 -34.26 33.70 30.44
N MET A 94 -35.39 33.18 29.96
CA MET A 94 -35.45 31.84 29.37
C MET A 94 -34.68 31.79 28.03
N LEU A 95 -34.84 32.79 27.16
CA LEU A 95 -34.09 32.90 25.90
C LEU A 95 -32.59 33.07 26.14
N GLU A 96 -32.20 33.84 27.15
CA GLU A 96 -30.80 34.05 27.53
C GLU A 96 -30.16 32.77 28.09
N LEU A 97 -30.90 32.00 28.91
CA LEU A 97 -30.46 30.70 29.40
C LEU A 97 -30.32 29.67 28.27
N VAL A 98 -31.24 29.66 27.31
CA VAL A 98 -31.17 28.80 26.11
C VAL A 98 -29.98 29.21 25.25
N ALA A 99 -29.78 30.51 25.01
CA ALA A 99 -28.65 31.03 24.25
C ALA A 99 -27.30 30.71 24.93
N GLN A 100 -27.23 30.78 26.26
CA GLN A 100 -26.03 30.42 27.03
C GLN A 100 -25.73 28.92 26.92
N LYS A 101 -26.76 28.07 27.02
CA LYS A 101 -26.62 26.61 26.89
C LYS A 101 -26.26 26.17 25.47
N GLN A 102 -26.76 26.87 24.45
CA GLN A 102 -26.39 26.62 23.05
C GLN A 102 -24.93 27.01 22.77
N ARG A 103 -24.46 28.15 23.29
CA ARG A 103 -23.06 28.57 23.18
C ARG A 103 -22.10 27.59 23.87
N GLU A 104 -22.46 27.08 25.04
CA GLU A 104 -21.67 26.07 25.76
C GLU A 104 -21.62 24.74 24.99
N ARG A 105 -22.74 24.30 24.39
CA ARG A 105 -22.78 23.11 23.54
C ARG A 105 -21.95 23.28 22.27
N GLU A 106 -22.05 24.42 21.61
CA GLU A 106 -21.30 24.73 20.39
C GLU A 106 -19.79 24.79 20.66
N GLU A 107 -19.35 25.41 21.76
CA GLU A 107 -17.93 25.44 22.14
C GLU A 107 -17.40 24.04 22.48
N ARG A 108 -18.22 23.22 23.15
CA ARG A 108 -17.90 21.82 23.45
C ARG A 108 -17.80 20.98 22.17
N GLU A 109 -18.72 21.15 21.24
CA GLU A 109 -18.72 20.46 19.94
C GLU A 109 -17.57 20.92 19.04
N GLU A 110 -17.25 22.22 18.98
CA GLU A 110 -16.10 22.75 18.24
C GLU A 110 -14.79 22.18 18.80
N ARG A 111 -14.67 22.10 20.14
CA ARG A 111 -13.52 21.52 20.81
C ARG A 111 -13.39 20.03 20.56
N GLU A 112 -14.50 19.27 20.59
CA GLU A 112 -14.53 17.83 20.27
C GLU A 112 -14.24 17.59 18.77
N ALA A 113 -14.72 18.47 17.86
CA ALA A 113 -14.46 18.38 16.44
C ALA A 113 -12.98 18.65 16.09
N LEU A 114 -12.38 19.69 16.69
CA LEU A 114 -10.96 20.00 16.53
C LEU A 114 -10.08 18.87 17.07
N GLU A 115 -10.47 18.24 18.18
CA GLU A 115 -9.77 17.09 18.75
C GLU A 115 -9.89 15.86 17.83
N ARG A 116 -11.08 15.58 17.28
CA ARG A 116 -11.33 14.48 16.34
C ARG A 116 -10.55 14.66 15.03
N GLU A 117 -10.51 15.86 14.45
CA GLU A 117 -9.71 16.17 13.25
C GLU A 117 -8.21 15.98 13.55
N ARG A 118 -7.74 16.49 14.68
CA ARG A 118 -6.35 16.33 15.13
C ARG A 118 -6.00 14.86 15.36
N GLN A 119 -6.92 14.06 15.88
CA GLN A 119 -6.72 12.62 16.12
C GLN A 119 -6.71 11.81 14.82
N GLY A 120 -7.55 12.16 13.84
CA GLY A 120 -7.52 11.56 12.50
C GLY A 120 -6.22 11.85 11.75
N GLY A 121 -5.79 13.12 11.74
CA GLY A 121 -4.52 13.52 11.13
C GLY A 121 -3.28 12.94 11.83
N ARG A 122 -3.33 12.78 13.17
CA ARG A 122 -2.27 12.13 13.95
C ARG A 122 -2.14 10.65 13.61
N GLN A 123 -3.23 9.90 13.58
CA GLN A 123 -3.20 8.46 13.28
C GLN A 123 -2.63 8.18 11.88
N GLY A 124 -2.99 9.00 10.87
CA GLY A 124 -2.41 8.88 9.51
C GLY A 124 -0.91 9.22 9.46
N ARG A 125 -0.49 10.29 10.14
CA ARG A 125 0.94 10.65 10.25
C ARG A 125 1.74 9.61 11.04
N GLU A 126 1.15 9.03 12.08
CA GLU A 126 1.76 8.04 12.94
C GLU A 126 1.95 6.70 12.23
N LEU A 127 0.98 6.25 11.44
CA LEU A 127 1.12 5.05 10.61
C LEU A 127 2.24 5.21 9.55
N SER A 128 2.30 6.37 8.89
CA SER A 128 3.35 6.68 7.91
C SER A 128 4.74 6.78 8.57
N ALA A 129 4.82 7.43 9.73
CA ALA A 129 6.06 7.54 10.52
C ALA A 129 6.52 6.18 11.07
N ALA A 130 5.60 5.32 11.51
CA ALA A 130 5.91 3.97 11.96
C ALA A 130 6.51 3.12 10.83
N ARG A 131 5.96 3.20 9.63
CA ARG A 131 6.51 2.52 8.45
C ARG A 131 7.90 3.02 8.08
N GLN A 132 8.14 4.34 8.11
CA GLN A 132 9.48 4.90 7.88
C GLN A 132 10.50 4.48 8.94
N ARG A 133 10.10 4.44 10.22
CA ARG A 133 10.98 3.97 11.32
C ARG A 133 11.39 2.51 11.16
N LEU A 134 10.47 1.64 10.75
CA LEU A 134 10.80 0.24 10.47
C LEU A 134 11.80 0.11 9.31
N GLN A 135 11.59 0.87 8.23
CA GLN A 135 12.49 0.89 7.08
C GLN A 135 13.88 1.45 7.43
N GLU A 136 13.93 2.52 8.23
CA GLU A 136 15.20 3.10 8.71
C GLU A 136 15.93 2.15 9.65
N ASP A 137 15.23 1.49 10.57
CA ASP A 137 15.81 0.51 11.48
C ASP A 137 16.38 -0.70 10.72
N GLU A 138 15.68 -1.18 9.68
CA GLU A 138 16.15 -2.25 8.82
C GLU A 138 17.42 -1.85 8.04
N MET A 139 17.42 -0.64 7.45
CA MET A 139 18.61 -0.10 6.79
C MET A 139 19.77 0.14 7.76
N ARG A 140 19.50 0.62 8.98
CA ARG A 140 20.50 0.85 10.02
C ARG A 140 21.14 -0.47 10.46
N ARG A 141 20.33 -1.51 10.69
CA ARG A 141 20.82 -2.86 11.03
C ARG A 141 21.65 -3.45 9.90
N ALA A 142 21.19 -3.35 8.65
CA ALA A 142 21.95 -3.82 7.49
C ALA A 142 23.29 -3.06 7.31
N ALA A 143 23.31 -1.76 7.60
CA ALA A 143 24.54 -0.96 7.57
C ALA A 143 25.51 -1.34 8.69
N GLU A 144 25.01 -1.63 9.90
CA GLU A 144 25.81 -2.09 11.02
C GLU A 144 26.42 -3.48 10.75
N GLU A 145 25.64 -4.40 10.19
CA GLU A 145 26.12 -5.73 9.80
C GLU A 145 27.23 -5.64 8.74
N ARG A 146 27.04 -4.82 7.69
CA ARG A 146 28.08 -4.56 6.69
C ARG A 146 29.34 -3.94 7.29
N LYS A 147 29.22 -3.07 8.29
CA LYS A 147 30.39 -2.51 9.00
C LYS A 147 31.08 -3.57 9.83
N ARG A 148 30.33 -4.44 10.52
CA ARG A 148 30.84 -5.53 11.34
C ARG A 148 31.57 -6.57 10.50
N GLU A 149 31.02 -6.96 9.36
CA GLU A 149 31.65 -7.87 8.41
C GLU A 149 32.94 -7.28 7.85
N LYS A 150 32.92 -6.01 7.39
CA LYS A 150 34.12 -5.31 6.92
C LYS A 150 35.20 -5.19 8.00
N ALA A 151 34.81 -4.89 9.25
CA ALA A 151 35.75 -4.83 10.37
C ALA A 151 36.39 -6.20 10.64
N GLY A 152 35.59 -7.27 10.61
CA GLY A 152 36.09 -8.65 10.76
C GLY A 152 37.03 -9.06 9.61
N GLU A 153 36.71 -8.70 8.37
CA GLU A 153 37.56 -8.96 7.21
C GLU A 153 38.89 -8.21 7.31
N LEU A 154 38.85 -6.92 7.71
CA LEU A 154 40.06 -6.12 7.92
C LEU A 154 40.93 -6.69 9.04
N GLU A 155 40.33 -7.14 10.13
CA GLU A 155 41.04 -7.78 11.23
C GLU A 155 41.68 -9.11 10.79
N ALA A 156 40.94 -9.94 10.05
CA ALA A 156 41.47 -11.18 9.50
C ALA A 156 42.63 -10.92 8.53
N ARG A 157 42.50 -9.91 7.66
CA ARG A 157 43.56 -9.49 6.74
C ARG A 157 44.79 -8.97 7.48
N GLN A 158 44.60 -8.20 8.56
CA GLN A 158 45.70 -7.77 9.44
C GLN A 158 46.38 -8.95 10.13
N ARG A 159 45.61 -9.94 10.61
CA ARG A 159 46.15 -11.16 11.24
C ARG A 159 46.99 -11.98 10.26
N VAL A 160 46.54 -12.12 9.01
CA VAL A 160 47.32 -12.80 7.95
C VAL A 160 48.60 -12.01 7.66
N ARG A 161 48.49 -10.68 7.51
CA ARG A 161 49.65 -9.82 7.26
C ARG A 161 50.70 -9.94 8.37
N GLY A 162 50.29 -9.91 9.64
CA GLY A 162 51.19 -10.08 10.78
C GLY A 162 51.81 -11.49 10.89
N LYS A 163 51.14 -12.53 10.38
CA LYS A 163 51.75 -13.87 10.26
C LYS A 163 52.82 -13.89 9.17
N ILE A 164 52.55 -13.29 8.00
CA ILE A 164 53.52 -13.18 6.89
C ILE A 164 54.74 -12.36 7.32
N GLU A 165 54.55 -11.26 8.04
CA GLU A 165 55.64 -10.43 8.53
C GLU A 165 56.52 -11.18 9.53
N ARG A 166 55.92 -11.91 10.49
CA ARG A 166 56.67 -12.76 11.41
C ARG A 166 57.44 -13.87 10.69
N ASP A 167 56.83 -14.57 9.75
CA ASP A 167 57.51 -15.61 8.94
C ASP A 167 58.64 -15.01 8.09
N LYS A 168 58.42 -13.84 7.50
CA LYS A 168 59.42 -13.11 6.71
C LYS A 168 60.61 -12.68 7.57
N VAL A 169 60.36 -12.17 8.78
CA VAL A 169 61.41 -11.79 9.74
C VAL A 169 62.16 -13.01 10.25
N GLU A 170 61.47 -14.11 10.58
CA GLU A 170 62.10 -15.36 11.03
C GLU A 170 62.96 -15.98 9.93
N ARG A 171 62.47 -16.02 8.69
CA ARG A 171 63.23 -16.49 7.52
C ARG A 171 64.43 -15.61 7.22
N ALA A 172 64.27 -14.28 7.30
CA ALA A 172 65.39 -13.35 7.14
C ALA A 172 66.43 -13.51 8.26
N LYS A 173 66.02 -13.78 9.50
CA LYS A 173 66.96 -14.06 10.60
C LYS A 173 67.66 -15.43 10.44
N LYS A 174 66.95 -16.44 9.94
CA LYS A 174 67.46 -17.82 9.83
C LYS A 174 68.29 -18.07 8.57
N TYR A 175 67.98 -17.38 7.46
CA TYR A 175 68.60 -17.59 6.15
C TYR A 175 69.16 -16.31 5.51
N GLY A 176 69.06 -15.14 6.16
CA GLY A 176 69.63 -13.87 5.66
C GLY A 176 71.15 -13.75 5.78
N GLY A 177 71.84 -14.87 5.97
CA GLY A 177 73.29 -14.92 6.13
C GLY A 177 73.90 -16.25 5.68
N ASP A 178 73.50 -16.79 4.52
CA ASP A 178 74.35 -17.66 3.70
C ASP A 178 73.66 -17.99 2.35
N VAL A 179 74.05 -17.32 1.26
CA VAL A 179 74.05 -17.87 -0.11
C VAL A 179 75.18 -17.15 -0.86
N GLY A 180 76.34 -17.79 -0.89
CA GLY A 180 77.37 -17.58 -1.91
C GLY A 180 77.31 -18.73 -2.94
N SER A 181 77.47 -18.39 -4.23
CA SER A 181 77.96 -19.17 -5.40
C SER A 181 77.61 -20.68 -5.48
N GLN A 182 77.10 -21.26 -6.58
CA GLN A 182 77.50 -21.23 -8.02
C GLN A 182 76.66 -22.34 -8.74
N PRO A 183 76.88 -22.74 -10.03
CA PRO A 183 76.67 -22.07 -11.33
C PRO A 183 75.63 -22.79 -12.25
N SER A 184 75.27 -22.14 -13.36
CA SER A 184 74.57 -22.67 -14.56
C SER A 184 75.55 -23.18 -15.64
N PRO A 185 75.13 -24.10 -16.55
CA PRO A 185 75.23 -23.86 -18.02
C PRO A 185 74.18 -24.64 -18.88
N PRO A 186 74.18 -24.55 -20.23
CA PRO A 186 74.40 -23.41 -21.12
C PRO A 186 73.21 -23.12 -22.07
N ALA A 187 73.25 -21.95 -22.71
CA ALA A 187 72.34 -21.50 -23.76
C ALA A 187 72.67 -22.09 -25.15
N THR A 188 71.65 -22.24 -26.01
CA THR A 188 71.79 -22.36 -27.46
C THR A 188 70.88 -21.33 -28.11
N GLU A 189 71.45 -20.45 -28.94
CA GLU A 189 70.74 -19.47 -29.76
C GLU A 189 70.29 -20.10 -31.09
N THR A 190 69.06 -19.81 -31.55
CA THR A 190 68.74 -19.46 -32.94
C THR A 190 67.30 -18.95 -33.07
N GLY A 191 67.13 -17.72 -33.59
CA GLY A 191 66.05 -17.35 -34.53
C GLY A 191 64.73 -16.75 -33.96
N PRO A 192 64.18 -15.66 -34.55
CA PRO A 192 62.99 -14.96 -34.03
C PRO A 192 61.64 -15.33 -34.72
N VAL A 193 60.57 -15.22 -33.92
CA VAL A 193 59.11 -15.05 -34.18
C VAL A 193 58.29 -16.20 -34.82
N PRO A 194 56.96 -16.34 -34.55
CA PRO A 194 56.09 -15.45 -33.78
C PRO A 194 55.47 -16.06 -32.52
N SER A 195 55.19 -15.15 -31.58
CA SER A 195 54.46 -15.33 -30.35
C SER A 195 53.12 -16.03 -30.56
N SER A 196 53.02 -17.26 -30.06
CA SER A 196 51.76 -17.79 -29.58
C SER A 196 51.59 -17.30 -28.14
N PRO A 197 50.53 -16.55 -27.79
CA PRO A 197 50.25 -16.33 -26.39
C PRO A 197 49.80 -17.67 -25.84
N SER A 198 50.74 -18.37 -25.18
CA SER A 198 50.39 -19.42 -24.23
C SER A 198 49.58 -18.75 -23.13
N ARG A 199 48.27 -18.77 -23.35
CA ARG A 199 47.27 -18.25 -22.44
C ARG A 199 47.29 -19.20 -21.25
N GLU A 200 47.84 -18.74 -20.13
CA GLU A 200 47.57 -19.35 -18.83
C GLU A 200 46.06 -19.65 -18.73
N PRO A 201 45.65 -20.79 -18.13
CA PRO A 201 44.23 -21.06 -17.94
C PRO A 201 43.64 -19.87 -17.20
N PRO A 202 42.59 -19.20 -17.74
CA PRO A 202 42.03 -18.04 -17.10
C PRO A 202 41.55 -18.47 -15.72
N ALA A 203 42.10 -17.85 -14.67
CA ALA A 203 41.55 -17.95 -13.33
C ALA A 203 40.04 -17.77 -13.41
N LYS A 204 39.27 -18.63 -12.72
CA LYS A 204 37.81 -18.66 -12.75
C LYS A 204 37.27 -17.28 -12.36
N ARG A 205 37.06 -16.42 -13.35
CA ARG A 205 36.41 -15.13 -13.18
C ARG A 205 34.94 -15.45 -13.01
N GLU A 206 34.45 -15.30 -11.79
CA GLU A 206 33.03 -15.31 -11.52
C GLU A 206 32.48 -13.98 -12.05
N TYR A 207 31.71 -14.05 -13.13
CA TYR A 207 31.02 -12.89 -13.66
C TYR A 207 29.64 -12.80 -13.01
N ASP A 208 29.28 -11.61 -12.52
CA ASP A 208 27.98 -11.33 -11.89
C ASP A 208 26.88 -11.00 -12.91
N GLN A 209 27.26 -10.82 -14.18
CA GLN A 209 26.39 -10.43 -15.28
C GLN A 209 26.58 -11.34 -16.49
N CYS A 210 25.49 -11.53 -17.24
CA CYS A 210 25.41 -12.33 -18.45
C CYS A 210 24.79 -11.50 -19.58
N ARG A 211 25.54 -11.28 -20.66
CA ARG A 211 25.00 -10.65 -21.87
C ARG A 211 24.37 -11.72 -22.77
N VAL A 212 23.06 -11.67 -22.93
CA VAL A 212 22.32 -12.63 -23.75
C VAL A 212 21.91 -11.96 -25.06
N GLN A 213 22.32 -12.53 -26.19
CA GLN A 213 21.82 -12.18 -27.51
C GLN A 213 20.78 -13.22 -27.92
N VAL A 214 19.55 -12.78 -28.14
CA VAL A 214 18.45 -13.61 -28.62
C VAL A 214 18.24 -13.36 -30.11
N ARG A 215 18.30 -14.41 -30.91
CA ARG A 215 18.04 -14.39 -32.36
C ARG A 215 16.60 -14.79 -32.61
N GLN A 216 15.83 -13.88 -33.18
CA GLN A 216 14.45 -14.10 -33.58
C GLN A 216 14.40 -14.81 -34.94
N PRO A 217 13.30 -15.53 -35.26
CA PRO A 217 13.14 -16.23 -36.54
C PRO A 217 13.08 -15.30 -37.76
N ASP A 218 12.77 -14.03 -37.55
CA ASP A 218 12.80 -12.96 -38.57
C ASP A 218 14.24 -12.51 -38.93
N GLY A 219 15.24 -13.05 -38.23
CA GLY A 219 16.66 -12.71 -38.41
C GLY A 219 17.11 -11.51 -37.57
N THR A 220 16.22 -10.83 -36.86
CA THR A 220 16.59 -9.77 -35.92
C THR A 220 17.24 -10.35 -34.68
N SER A 221 18.08 -9.55 -34.00
CA SER A 221 18.72 -9.96 -32.76
C SER A 221 18.49 -8.96 -31.64
N LEU A 222 17.85 -9.41 -30.57
CA LEU A 222 17.66 -8.67 -29.35
C LEU A 222 18.84 -8.93 -28.41
N THR A 223 19.40 -7.90 -27.78
CA THR A 223 20.51 -8.08 -26.83
C THR A 223 20.15 -7.44 -25.50
N GLN A 224 20.19 -8.24 -24.44
CA GLN A 224 19.89 -7.78 -23.09
C GLN A 224 20.93 -8.32 -22.11
N THR A 225 21.26 -7.51 -21.11
CA THR A 225 22.14 -7.93 -20.01
C THR A 225 21.28 -8.34 -18.81
N PHE A 226 21.56 -9.53 -18.30
CA PHE A 226 20.88 -10.17 -17.17
C PHE A 226 21.90 -10.42 -16.04
N ARG A 227 21.44 -10.59 -14.80
CA ARG A 227 22.33 -11.00 -13.70
C ARG A 227 22.66 -12.49 -13.79
N ALA A 228 23.83 -12.90 -13.30
CA ALA A 228 24.24 -14.31 -13.30
C ALA A 228 23.28 -15.23 -12.52
N ARG A 229 22.56 -14.67 -11.54
CA ARG A 229 21.53 -15.35 -10.74
C ARG A 229 20.11 -15.27 -11.32
N GLU A 230 19.91 -14.53 -12.41
CA GLU A 230 18.61 -14.48 -13.08
C GLU A 230 18.35 -15.74 -13.90
N GLN A 231 17.08 -15.95 -14.21
CA GLN A 231 16.56 -17.14 -14.90
C GLN A 231 16.38 -16.90 -16.40
N PRO A 232 16.58 -17.91 -17.28
CA PRO A 232 16.29 -17.82 -18.71
C PRO A 232 14.83 -17.43 -19.02
N ALA A 233 13.90 -17.66 -18.10
CA ALA A 233 12.51 -17.19 -18.20
C ALA A 233 12.42 -15.67 -18.41
N ALA A 234 13.33 -14.88 -17.82
CA ALA A 234 13.39 -13.44 -18.06
C ALA A 234 13.75 -13.10 -19.51
N GLY A 235 14.62 -13.90 -20.14
CA GLY A 235 14.92 -13.79 -21.56
C GLY A 235 13.72 -14.13 -22.44
N ARG A 236 12.94 -15.15 -22.07
CA ARG A 236 11.68 -15.50 -22.74
C ARG A 236 10.66 -14.36 -22.68
N LEU A 237 10.45 -13.79 -21.51
CA LEU A 237 9.58 -12.63 -21.32
C LEU A 237 10.07 -11.42 -22.11
N TYR A 238 11.38 -11.19 -22.14
CA TYR A 238 11.97 -10.07 -22.89
C TYR A 238 11.69 -10.17 -24.40
N VAL A 239 11.71 -11.38 -24.96
CA VAL A 239 11.32 -11.64 -26.35
C VAL A 239 9.83 -11.37 -26.56
N GLU A 240 8.97 -11.79 -25.64
CA GLU A 240 7.52 -11.58 -25.70
C GLU A 240 7.13 -10.09 -25.64
N LEU A 241 7.88 -9.29 -24.87
CA LEU A 241 7.70 -7.84 -24.78
C LEU A 241 8.26 -7.07 -25.99
N HIS A 242 9.09 -7.70 -26.81
CA HIS A 242 9.68 -7.11 -28.02
C HIS A 242 9.39 -8.02 -29.23
N PRO A 243 8.10 -8.22 -29.59
CA PRO A 243 7.76 -8.99 -30.77
C PRO A 243 8.37 -8.28 -31.99
N GLY A 244 9.17 -9.01 -32.76
CA GLY A 244 9.70 -8.51 -34.02
C GLY A 244 8.54 -8.12 -34.93
N GLU A 245 8.77 -7.13 -35.80
CA GLU A 245 7.79 -6.51 -36.69
C GLU A 245 7.12 -7.51 -37.67
N ALA A 246 7.55 -8.78 -37.68
CA ALA A 246 7.14 -9.84 -38.59
C ALA A 246 6.19 -10.91 -38.03
N LEU A 247 5.88 -10.93 -36.73
CA LEU A 247 4.96 -11.94 -36.16
C LEU A 247 3.65 -11.29 -35.73
N GLY A 248 2.64 -11.44 -36.58
CA GLY A 248 1.27 -11.09 -36.24
C GLY A 248 0.78 -11.91 -35.06
N GLY A 249 0.72 -11.28 -33.89
CA GLY A 249 -0.26 -11.52 -32.82
C GLY A 249 -0.46 -12.94 -32.28
N GLY A 250 0.41 -13.91 -32.60
CA GLY A 250 0.34 -15.27 -32.09
C GLY A 250 1.14 -15.39 -30.79
N GLN A 251 0.45 -15.57 -29.66
CA GLN A 251 1.06 -15.98 -28.39
C GLN A 251 1.47 -17.46 -28.44
N ASP A 252 2.16 -17.88 -29.49
CA ASP A 252 2.63 -19.25 -29.58
C ASP A 252 3.80 -19.47 -28.60
N PRO A 253 3.82 -20.60 -27.86
CA PRO A 253 4.85 -20.86 -26.89
C PRO A 253 6.23 -20.91 -27.56
N VAL A 254 7.05 -19.90 -27.32
CA VAL A 254 8.40 -19.80 -27.88
C VAL A 254 9.38 -20.73 -27.15
N GLN A 255 10.09 -21.56 -27.92
CA GLN A 255 11.13 -22.46 -27.44
C GLN A 255 12.50 -21.78 -27.59
N LEU A 256 13.24 -21.62 -26.49
CA LEU A 256 14.63 -21.14 -26.55
C LEU A 256 15.58 -22.31 -26.79
N ILE A 257 16.56 -22.10 -27.67
CA ILE A 257 17.61 -23.07 -28.03
C ILE A 257 18.98 -22.39 -27.87
N SER A 258 19.96 -23.04 -27.25
CA SER A 258 21.34 -22.54 -27.18
C SER A 258 22.04 -22.64 -28.54
N GLY A 259 22.97 -21.72 -28.82
CA GLY A 259 23.76 -21.75 -30.05
C GLY A 259 24.63 -23.01 -30.21
N PHE A 260 25.72 -23.13 -29.44
CA PHE A 260 26.59 -24.31 -29.48
C PHE A 260 27.09 -24.68 -28.08
N PRO A 261 26.99 -25.95 -27.65
CA PRO A 261 26.25 -27.03 -28.31
C PRO A 261 24.74 -26.71 -28.37
N GLN A 262 24.06 -27.11 -29.45
CA GLN A 262 22.63 -26.86 -29.60
C GLN A 262 21.86 -27.69 -28.57
N ARG A 263 21.12 -27.02 -27.69
CA ARG A 263 20.27 -27.62 -26.66
C ARG A 263 18.99 -26.80 -26.53
N ALA A 264 17.83 -27.46 -26.63
CA ALA A 264 16.55 -26.83 -26.30
C ALA A 264 16.40 -26.71 -24.78
N PHE A 265 15.99 -25.54 -24.29
CA PHE A 265 15.76 -25.30 -22.87
C PHE A 265 14.40 -25.84 -22.44
N SER A 266 14.38 -26.81 -21.53
CA SER A 266 13.15 -27.31 -20.93
C SER A 266 12.56 -26.31 -19.92
N GLU A 267 11.32 -26.53 -19.47
CA GLU A 267 10.71 -25.71 -18.42
C GLU A 267 11.54 -25.70 -17.14
N ALA A 268 12.10 -26.85 -16.75
CA ALA A 268 13.01 -26.96 -15.60
C ALA A 268 14.32 -26.18 -15.79
N ASP A 269 14.82 -26.01 -17.02
CA ASP A 269 15.98 -25.15 -17.26
C ASP A 269 15.61 -23.66 -17.16
N MET A 270 14.37 -23.28 -17.46
CA MET A 270 13.90 -21.90 -17.37
C MET A 270 13.87 -21.36 -15.94
N GLU A 271 13.87 -22.24 -14.94
CA GLU A 271 13.87 -21.90 -13.52
C GLU A 271 15.28 -21.87 -12.89
N ARG A 272 16.30 -22.34 -13.62
CA ARG A 272 17.69 -22.34 -13.13
C ARG A 272 18.39 -21.03 -13.43
N PRO A 273 19.34 -20.57 -12.59
CA PRO A 273 20.08 -19.35 -12.87
C PRO A 273 21.03 -19.51 -14.06
N LEU A 274 21.26 -18.43 -14.81
CA LEU A 274 22.13 -18.40 -15.99
C LEU A 274 23.55 -18.92 -15.70
N GLN A 275 24.07 -18.71 -14.49
CA GLN A 275 25.37 -19.24 -14.06
C GLN A 275 25.42 -20.78 -13.99
N GLU A 276 24.35 -21.42 -13.54
CA GLU A 276 24.29 -22.89 -13.40
C GLU A 276 24.14 -23.56 -14.76
N LEU A 277 23.55 -22.86 -15.71
CA LEU A 277 23.39 -23.29 -17.09
C LEU A 277 24.66 -23.05 -17.93
N GLY A 278 25.71 -22.43 -17.35
CA GLY A 278 26.97 -22.13 -18.04
C GLY A 278 26.83 -21.06 -19.12
N LEU A 279 25.84 -20.18 -19.01
CA LEU A 279 25.56 -19.13 -20.00
C LEU A 279 26.35 -17.84 -19.76
N VAL A 280 26.93 -17.71 -18.56
CA VAL A 280 27.76 -16.59 -18.13
C VAL A 280 29.18 -16.73 -18.72
N PRO A 281 29.82 -15.66 -19.25
CA PRO A 281 29.39 -14.25 -19.23
C PRO A 281 28.57 -13.79 -20.43
N SER A 282 28.47 -14.61 -21.47
CA SER A 282 27.70 -14.27 -22.67
C SER A 282 27.11 -15.51 -23.32
N ALA A 283 25.84 -15.42 -23.72
CA ALA A 283 25.15 -16.48 -24.40
C ALA A 283 24.42 -15.99 -25.65
N VAL A 284 24.29 -16.88 -26.63
CA VAL A 284 23.47 -16.68 -27.82
C VAL A 284 22.35 -17.71 -27.79
N LEU A 285 21.12 -17.23 -27.77
CA LEU A 285 19.91 -18.04 -27.77
C LEU A 285 19.16 -17.83 -29.08
N LEU A 286 18.58 -18.88 -29.63
CA LEU A 286 17.72 -18.86 -30.79
C LEU A 286 16.28 -19.09 -30.35
N VAL A 287 15.36 -18.32 -30.92
CA VAL A 287 13.92 -18.50 -30.73
C VAL A 287 13.43 -19.44 -31.82
N ALA A 288 12.81 -20.55 -31.43
CA ALA A 288 12.11 -21.46 -32.31
C ALA A 288 10.62 -21.51 -31.93
N GLU A 289 9.76 -21.62 -32.93
CA GLU A 289 8.34 -21.88 -32.72
C GLU A 289 8.17 -23.32 -32.22
N LYS A 290 7.44 -23.51 -31.14
CA LYS A 290 7.13 -24.86 -30.64
C LYS A 290 6.06 -25.46 -31.55
N CYS A 291 6.44 -26.39 -32.43
CA CYS A 291 5.47 -27.10 -33.27
C CYS A 291 4.40 -27.76 -32.38
N PRO A 292 3.10 -27.52 -32.60
CA PRO A 292 2.06 -28.31 -31.98
C PRO A 292 2.15 -29.73 -32.55
N GLY A 293 2.50 -30.69 -31.68
CA GLY A 293 2.48 -32.11 -32.00
C GLY A 293 1.07 -32.67 -32.03
#